data_AF-A0A3N2PFT0-F1
#
_entry.id   AF-A0A3N2PFT0-F1
#
_cell.length_a   1.000
_cell.length_b   1.000
_cell.length_c   1.000
_cell.angle_alpha   90.00
_cell.angle_beta   90.00
_cell.angle_gamma   90.00
#
_symmetry.space_group_name_H-M   'P 1'
#
loop_
_entity.id
_entity.type
_entity.pdbx_description
1 polymer ?
#
loop_
_entity_poly.entity_id
_entity_poly.type
_entity_poly.pdbx_seq_one_letter_code
_entity_poly.pdbx_strand_id
1 'polypeptide(L)'
;MRWTSPWRILRRIVSAATPRRRPAALVTTGVLLVAAALPACGLVRADPPRPEAERQPELWTFCPATGGGPCAELGGPSQDPVGRTVRPDGAPDPPDRTPFTTLQLNLCNSGLAACYATLNNGRAVPEAYAAIMALRPQIVTLNEVCRDDVVTGLYPALARGFPGDQVFWAFQPTADRLDASRAYRCHNGEPYGVGILGRVRAESWAGLSVFNGLYPQQGDGPDELRVWLCVAAIANYYACTTHLTFASASVAFRQCRHLLHVEIPAMRTAVGSAAPVLVAGDLNLRDGGTPDVRDCVPAGYRHLGDGDVQHLIVSGDLDLGPARRYPMRHTDHSGWHVSVAP
;
A
#
# COMPACT_ATOMS: atom_id res chain seq x y z
N MET A 1 12.04 26.39 -33.95
CA MET A 1 10.76 27.14 -33.91
C MET A 1 10.54 27.61 -32.48
N ARG A 2 10.56 28.92 -32.26
CA ARG A 2 10.34 29.57 -30.96
C ARG A 2 8.85 29.89 -30.84
N TRP A 3 8.21 29.52 -29.74
CA TRP A 3 6.91 30.07 -29.36
C TRP A 3 6.95 30.44 -27.88
N THR A 4 6.77 31.73 -27.66
CA THR A 4 6.67 32.44 -26.39
C THR A 4 5.26 32.34 -25.82
N SER A 5 5.16 32.25 -24.49
CA SER A 5 3.96 32.54 -23.71
C SER A 5 3.49 33.98 -23.93
N PRO A 6 2.18 34.27 -23.83
CA PRO A 6 1.77 35.17 -22.74
C PRO A 6 0.30 35.04 -22.30
N TRP A 7 -0.02 35.05 -21.00
CA TRP A 7 -1.24 35.70 -20.49
C TRP A 7 -1.07 36.17 -19.02
N ARG A 8 -1.06 37.50 -18.85
CA ARG A 8 -1.32 38.28 -17.63
C ARG A 8 -2.07 39.54 -18.06
N ILE A 9 -3.20 39.86 -17.41
CA ILE A 9 -3.97 41.14 -17.35
C ILE A 9 -5.24 40.77 -16.57
N LEU A 10 -5.88 41.52 -15.63
CA LEU A 10 -5.57 42.59 -14.67
C LEU A 10 -6.92 42.95 -13.98
N ARG A 11 -6.95 43.18 -12.65
CA ARG A 11 -7.80 44.18 -11.89
C ARG A 11 -9.34 44.04 -11.86
N ARG A 12 -10.13 44.46 -10.85
CA ARG A 12 -10.01 44.99 -9.45
C ARG A 12 -11.46 45.28 -8.92
N ILE A 13 -11.63 45.27 -7.57
CA ILE A 13 -12.59 46.08 -6.72
C ILE A 13 -14.09 45.65 -6.74
N VAL A 14 -14.80 45.42 -5.60
CA VAL A 14 -15.47 46.42 -4.70
C VAL A 14 -15.76 45.88 -3.27
N SER A 15 -15.45 46.76 -2.29
CA SER A 15 -15.98 47.09 -0.93
C SER A 15 -16.58 46.09 0.08
N ALA A 16 -15.90 46.03 1.24
CA ALA A 16 -16.29 46.44 2.60
C ALA A 16 -17.77 46.47 3.05
N ALA A 17 -18.05 45.78 4.17
CA ALA A 17 -18.87 46.28 5.29
C ALA A 17 -18.60 45.50 6.61
N THR A 18 -18.30 46.22 7.68
CA THR A 18 -18.48 45.87 9.12
C THR A 18 -19.39 46.96 9.73
N PRO A 19 -19.78 47.01 11.02
CA PRO A 19 -19.77 46.04 12.15
C PRO A 19 -21.15 45.98 12.90
N ARG A 20 -21.28 45.14 13.95
CA ARG A 20 -21.99 45.52 15.22
C ARG A 20 -21.81 44.49 16.36
N ARG A 21 -21.81 45.03 17.59
CA ARG A 21 -21.43 44.44 18.89
C ARG A 21 -22.64 43.99 19.73
N ARG A 22 -22.44 42.89 20.50
CA ARG A 22 -22.85 42.60 21.93
C ARG A 22 -24.36 42.63 22.32
N PRO A 23 -24.82 42.11 23.50
CA PRO A 23 -24.14 41.53 24.67
C PRO A 23 -24.76 40.19 25.23
N ALA A 24 -24.29 39.83 26.44
CA ALA A 24 -24.45 38.63 27.27
C ALA A 24 -25.86 38.22 27.75
N ALA A 25 -25.98 36.97 28.19
CA ALA A 25 -26.83 36.54 29.31
C ALA A 25 -26.25 35.28 29.99
N LEU A 26 -25.78 35.43 31.24
CA LEU A 26 -25.81 34.38 32.27
C LEU A 26 -27.28 34.17 32.67
N VAL A 27 -27.67 32.95 33.10
CA VAL A 27 -28.62 32.70 34.22
C VAL A 27 -28.95 31.19 34.35
N THR A 28 -28.69 30.66 35.56
CA THR A 28 -29.40 29.60 36.32
C THR A 28 -29.37 28.14 35.79
N THR A 29 -29.49 27.07 36.58
CA THR A 29 -30.03 26.87 37.94
C THR A 29 -29.40 25.59 38.51
N GLY A 30 -29.07 25.59 39.80
CA GLY A 30 -28.75 24.35 40.53
C GLY A 30 -30.00 23.51 40.76
N VAL A 31 -29.89 22.20 40.56
CA VAL A 31 -30.88 21.21 40.98
C VAL A 31 -30.23 20.34 42.04
N LEU A 32 -30.70 20.47 43.29
CA LEU A 32 -30.47 19.51 44.36
C LEU A 32 -31.39 18.30 44.11
N LEU A 33 -30.82 17.13 43.91
CA LEU A 33 -31.54 15.86 43.93
C LEU A 33 -31.31 15.17 45.28
N VAL A 34 -32.36 15.11 46.09
CA VAL A 34 -32.44 14.27 47.29
C VAL A 34 -32.73 12.85 46.82
N ALA A 35 -31.74 11.95 46.90
CA ALA A 35 -31.93 10.53 46.68
C ALA A 35 -32.24 9.85 48.02
N ALA A 36 -33.47 9.35 48.15
CA ALA A 36 -33.88 8.46 49.25
C ALA A 36 -33.24 7.08 49.04
N ALA A 37 -32.54 6.58 50.07
CA ALA A 37 -32.01 5.22 50.09
C ALA A 37 -33.12 4.23 50.49
N LEU A 38 -33.45 3.29 49.60
CA LEU A 38 -34.18 2.06 49.92
C LEU A 38 -33.22 0.87 49.75
N PRO A 39 -33.21 -0.12 50.66
CA PRO A 39 -32.42 -1.32 50.49
C PRO A 39 -33.13 -2.28 49.54
N ALA A 40 -32.65 -2.39 48.30
CA ALA A 40 -33.06 -3.44 47.38
C ALA A 40 -32.16 -4.67 47.59
N CYS A 41 -32.76 -5.80 48.01
CA CYS A 41 -32.14 -7.12 47.95
C CYS A 41 -31.80 -7.45 46.48
N GLY A 42 -30.51 -7.45 46.14
CA GLY A 42 -30.02 -7.83 44.83
C GLY A 42 -29.99 -9.34 44.66
N LEU A 43 -30.94 -9.86 43.88
CA LEU A 43 -30.78 -11.12 43.15
C LEU A 43 -29.72 -10.89 42.06
N VAL A 44 -28.60 -11.62 42.14
CA VAL A 44 -27.55 -11.64 41.11
C VAL A 44 -28.12 -12.27 39.84
N ARG A 45 -28.57 -11.43 38.90
CA ARG A 45 -28.75 -11.86 37.51
C ARG A 45 -27.36 -11.95 36.88
N ALA A 46 -27.04 -13.12 36.35
CA ALA A 46 -25.87 -13.27 35.48
C ALA A 46 -26.07 -12.34 34.27
N ASP A 47 -25.08 -11.48 34.02
CA ASP A 47 -25.06 -10.64 32.83
C ASP A 47 -25.04 -11.55 31.57
N PRO A 48 -25.80 -11.23 30.52
CA PRO A 48 -25.62 -11.88 29.23
C PRO A 48 -24.18 -11.64 28.75
N PRO A 49 -23.57 -12.61 28.04
CA PRO A 49 -22.23 -12.42 27.49
C PRO A 49 -22.19 -11.15 26.65
N ARG A 50 -21.23 -10.26 26.96
CA ARG A 50 -20.99 -9.06 26.17
C ARG A 50 -20.74 -9.48 24.72
N PRO A 51 -21.32 -8.81 23.72
CA PRO A 51 -20.92 -9.02 22.34
C PRO A 51 -19.41 -8.82 22.26
N GLU A 52 -18.71 -9.74 21.59
CA GLU A 52 -17.28 -9.62 21.31
C GLU A 52 -17.02 -8.19 20.83
N ALA A 53 -16.29 -7.43 21.64
CA ALA A 53 -15.81 -6.13 21.22
C ALA A 53 -15.05 -6.37 19.92
N GLU A 54 -15.55 -5.75 18.85
CA GLU A 54 -14.97 -5.73 17.52
C GLU A 54 -13.46 -5.47 17.67
N ARG A 55 -12.65 -6.54 17.66
CA ARG A 55 -11.20 -6.42 17.87
C ARG A 55 -10.69 -5.60 16.69
N GLN A 56 -10.26 -4.39 16.97
CA GLN A 56 -9.60 -3.57 15.95
C GLN A 56 -8.41 -4.39 15.42
N PRO A 57 -8.24 -4.48 14.09
CA PRO A 57 -7.11 -5.21 13.52
C PRO A 57 -5.82 -4.65 14.11
N GLU A 58 -4.93 -5.55 14.53
CA GLU A 58 -3.65 -5.18 15.10
C GLU A 58 -2.84 -4.41 14.04
N LEU A 59 -2.48 -3.18 14.37
CA LEU A 59 -1.68 -2.30 13.51
C LEU A 59 -0.24 -2.28 14.02
N TRP A 60 0.70 -2.66 13.17
CA TRP A 60 2.13 -2.60 13.50
C TRP A 60 2.85 -1.56 12.65
N THR A 61 3.78 -0.83 13.27
CA THR A 61 4.57 0.21 12.62
C THR A 61 6.05 -0.17 12.54
N PHE A 62 6.66 0.06 11.37
CA PHE A 62 8.05 -0.27 11.06
C PHE A 62 8.79 0.98 10.60
N CYS A 63 9.65 1.51 11.47
CA CYS A 63 10.39 2.74 11.19
C CYS A 63 11.78 2.41 10.62
N PRO A 64 12.27 3.18 9.63
CA PRO A 64 13.62 3.00 9.11
C PRO A 64 14.66 3.08 10.23
N ALA A 65 15.62 2.14 10.26
CA ALA A 65 16.60 2.02 11.34
C ALA A 65 17.47 3.28 11.53
N THR A 66 17.65 4.08 10.48
CA THR A 66 18.44 5.32 10.49
C THR A 66 17.60 6.57 10.83
N GLY A 67 16.32 6.41 11.14
CA GLY A 67 15.41 7.52 11.50
C GLY A 67 15.03 8.43 10.32
N GLY A 68 15.38 8.07 9.08
CA GLY A 68 15.01 8.83 7.89
C GLY A 68 13.69 8.35 7.28
N GLY A 69 12.64 9.17 7.35
CA GLY A 69 11.36 8.91 6.68
C GLY A 69 10.22 8.49 7.61
N PRO A 70 8.96 8.55 7.12
CA PRO A 70 7.80 8.03 7.84
C PRO A 70 7.84 6.51 7.94
N CYS A 71 7.28 5.96 9.02
CA CYS A 71 7.24 4.52 9.26
C CYS A 71 6.24 3.83 8.31
N ALA A 72 6.56 2.61 7.91
CA ALA A 72 5.61 1.72 7.25
C ALA A 72 4.61 1.19 8.27
N GLU A 73 3.48 0.75 7.76
CA GLU A 73 2.40 0.14 8.52
C GLU A 73 2.09 -1.25 7.97
N LEU A 74 1.67 -2.16 8.85
CA LEU A 74 1.21 -3.51 8.52
C LEU A 74 -0.07 -3.79 9.31
N GLY A 75 -1.05 -4.39 8.64
CA GLY A 75 -2.25 -4.88 9.31
C GLY A 75 -2.90 -6.04 8.55
N GLY A 76 -3.95 -6.61 9.15
CA GLY A 76 -4.77 -7.66 8.54
C GLY A 76 -4.51 -9.12 8.92
N PRO A 77 -3.38 -9.56 9.52
CA PRO A 77 -3.31 -10.94 9.98
C PRO A 77 -4.15 -11.10 11.24
N SER A 78 -5.19 -11.93 11.16
CA SER A 78 -5.90 -12.38 12.34
C SER A 78 -4.98 -13.31 13.12
N GLN A 79 -4.61 -12.95 14.35
CA GLN A 79 -3.82 -13.80 15.23
C GLN A 79 -4.55 -15.06 15.70
N ASP A 80 -5.81 -15.27 15.32
CA ASP A 80 -6.54 -16.47 15.71
C ASP A 80 -6.33 -17.60 14.68
N PRO A 81 -5.49 -18.62 14.98
CA PRO A 81 -5.64 -19.91 14.37
C PRO A 81 -6.96 -20.47 14.88
N VAL A 82 -8.07 -20.20 14.18
CA VAL A 82 -9.33 -20.89 14.47
C VAL A 82 -9.03 -22.38 14.35
N GLY A 83 -9.10 -23.05 15.49
CA GLY A 83 -8.70 -24.44 15.67
C GLY A 83 -9.27 -25.32 14.58
N ARG A 84 -8.42 -25.74 13.65
CA ARG A 84 -8.75 -26.78 12.71
C ARG A 84 -8.08 -28.05 13.20
N THR A 85 -8.91 -29.02 13.54
CA THR A 85 -8.53 -30.41 13.77
C THR A 85 -7.60 -30.86 12.64
N VAL A 86 -6.34 -31.14 12.99
CA VAL A 86 -5.37 -31.79 12.11
C VAL A 86 -6.02 -33.05 11.54
N ARG A 87 -6.10 -33.16 10.21
CA ARG A 87 -6.48 -34.42 9.56
C ARG A 87 -5.47 -35.49 10.01
N PRO A 88 -5.90 -36.65 10.54
CA PRO A 88 -5.00 -37.70 11.01
C PRO A 88 -4.23 -38.42 9.88
N ASP A 89 -4.51 -38.10 8.62
CA ASP A 89 -3.89 -38.76 7.48
C ASP A 89 -2.71 -37.91 6.99
N GLY A 90 -1.52 -38.19 7.52
CA GLY A 90 -0.24 -37.52 7.22
C GLY A 90 0.30 -37.76 5.80
N ALA A 91 -0.56 -37.74 4.78
CA ALA A 91 -0.11 -37.68 3.40
C ALA A 91 0.24 -36.22 3.07
N PRO A 92 1.48 -35.91 2.64
CA PRO A 92 1.78 -34.58 2.12
C PRO A 92 0.90 -34.34 0.89
N ASP A 93 0.14 -33.24 0.88
CA ASP A 93 -0.55 -32.80 -0.32
C ASP A 93 0.48 -32.65 -1.44
N PRO A 94 0.16 -33.06 -2.69
CA PRO A 94 1.04 -32.77 -3.82
C PRO A 94 1.31 -31.26 -3.84
N PRO A 95 2.54 -30.82 -4.17
CA PRO A 95 2.86 -29.40 -4.21
C PRO A 95 1.82 -28.73 -5.11
N ASP A 96 1.06 -27.81 -4.52
CA ASP A 96 -0.02 -27.13 -5.21
C ASP A 96 0.60 -26.29 -6.33
N ARG A 97 0.53 -26.82 -7.55
CA ARG A 97 1.05 -26.17 -8.77
C ARG A 97 0.12 -25.06 -9.26
N THR A 98 -0.85 -24.63 -8.45
CA THR A 98 -1.74 -23.53 -8.83
C THR A 98 -0.89 -22.29 -9.08
N PRO A 99 -0.92 -21.71 -10.29
CA PRO A 99 -0.15 -20.51 -10.60
C PRO A 99 -0.52 -19.41 -9.62
N PHE A 100 0.50 -18.85 -8.98
CA PHE A 100 0.37 -17.63 -8.21
C PHE A 100 0.23 -16.46 -9.19
N THR A 101 -0.49 -15.42 -8.83
CA THR A 101 -0.76 -14.28 -9.70
C THR A 101 -0.53 -12.99 -8.96
N THR A 102 0.03 -12.02 -9.68
CA THR A 102 0.26 -10.68 -9.18
C THR A 102 -0.53 -9.68 -9.99
N LEU A 103 -0.98 -8.63 -9.32
CA LEU A 103 -1.61 -7.47 -9.93
C LEU A 103 -0.88 -6.21 -9.47
N GLN A 104 -0.23 -5.52 -10.39
CA GLN A 104 0.33 -4.20 -10.12
C GLN A 104 -0.65 -3.12 -10.59
N LEU A 105 -0.82 -2.09 -9.77
CA LEU A 105 -1.69 -0.94 -10.05
C LEU A 105 -0.96 0.36 -9.68
N ASN A 106 -0.91 1.31 -10.60
CA ASN A 106 -0.69 2.73 -10.29
C ASN A 106 -2.06 3.41 -10.38
N LEU A 107 -2.53 4.01 -9.28
CA LEU A 107 -3.90 4.50 -9.17
C LEU A 107 -4.04 5.99 -9.47
N CYS A 108 -2.96 6.75 -9.56
CA CYS A 108 -3.00 8.21 -9.66
C CYS A 108 -4.02 8.83 -8.66
N ASN A 109 -4.00 8.38 -7.40
CA ASN A 109 -5.05 8.71 -6.42
C ASN A 109 -4.64 9.76 -5.38
N SER A 110 -3.50 10.44 -5.58
CA SER A 110 -3.04 11.50 -4.65
C SER A 110 -4.04 12.65 -4.49
N GLY A 111 -4.89 12.91 -5.50
CA GLY A 111 -5.66 14.14 -5.56
C GLY A 111 -4.87 15.34 -6.10
N LEU A 112 -3.57 15.18 -6.36
CA LEU A 112 -2.64 16.25 -6.74
C LEU A 112 -2.05 16.07 -8.14
N ALA A 113 -1.92 14.81 -8.60
CA ALA A 113 -1.44 14.48 -9.93
C ALA A 113 -2.43 14.93 -11.02
N ALA A 114 -1.91 15.27 -12.21
CA ALA A 114 -2.74 15.77 -13.32
C ALA A 114 -3.77 14.74 -13.82
N CYS A 115 -3.43 13.44 -13.78
CA CYS A 115 -4.34 12.35 -14.09
C CYS A 115 -5.50 12.24 -13.07
N TYR A 116 -5.35 12.80 -11.87
CA TYR A 116 -6.43 12.73 -10.87
C TYR A 116 -7.63 13.54 -11.32
N ALA A 117 -7.45 14.83 -11.62
CA ALA A 117 -8.54 15.73 -11.97
C ALA A 117 -9.21 15.35 -13.32
N THR A 118 -8.47 14.69 -14.21
CA THR A 118 -8.92 14.40 -15.58
C THR A 118 -9.48 13.00 -15.76
N LEU A 119 -8.94 11.99 -15.06
CA LEU A 119 -9.32 10.59 -15.21
C LEU A 119 -9.97 10.03 -13.93
N ASN A 120 -9.26 10.18 -12.80
CA ASN A 120 -9.57 9.49 -11.56
C ASN A 120 -10.77 10.09 -10.84
N ASN A 121 -10.61 11.30 -10.28
CA ASN A 121 -11.59 11.97 -9.42
C ASN A 121 -12.15 11.02 -8.33
N GLY A 122 -11.27 10.21 -7.73
CA GLY A 122 -11.59 9.19 -6.72
C GLY A 122 -12.19 7.87 -7.24
N ARG A 123 -12.30 7.69 -8.56
CA ARG A 123 -12.93 6.49 -9.16
C ARG A 123 -11.97 5.33 -9.42
N ALA A 124 -10.65 5.54 -9.36
CA ALA A 124 -9.68 4.46 -9.55
C ALA A 124 -9.77 3.39 -8.45
N VAL A 125 -10.09 3.78 -7.22
CA VAL A 125 -10.13 2.85 -6.07
C VAL A 125 -11.29 1.84 -6.20
N PRO A 126 -12.55 2.24 -6.47
CA PRO A 126 -13.61 1.27 -6.77
C PRO A 126 -13.32 0.39 -8.00
N GLU A 127 -12.66 0.93 -9.02
CA GLU A 127 -12.27 0.14 -10.20
C GLU A 127 -11.20 -0.91 -9.85
N ALA A 128 -10.20 -0.53 -9.05
CA ALA A 128 -9.16 -1.42 -8.54
C ALA A 128 -9.75 -2.51 -7.63
N TYR A 129 -10.71 -2.16 -6.77
CA TYR A 129 -11.47 -3.12 -5.97
C TYR A 129 -12.12 -4.19 -6.87
N ALA A 130 -12.81 -3.77 -7.93
CA ALA A 130 -13.44 -4.68 -8.87
C ALA A 130 -12.42 -5.55 -9.60
N ALA A 131 -11.27 -5.00 -9.98
CA ALA A 131 -10.18 -5.76 -10.59
C ALA A 131 -9.62 -6.84 -9.64
N ILE A 132 -9.39 -6.50 -8.36
CA ILE A 132 -8.91 -7.46 -7.35
C ILE A 132 -9.93 -8.58 -7.16
N MET A 133 -11.22 -8.27 -7.06
CA MET A 133 -12.28 -9.28 -6.94
C MET A 133 -12.37 -10.19 -8.17
N ALA A 134 -12.23 -9.63 -9.38
CA ALA A 134 -12.36 -10.37 -10.63
C ALA A 134 -11.14 -11.25 -10.92
N LEU A 135 -9.94 -10.74 -10.64
CA LEU A 135 -8.68 -11.43 -10.94
C LEU A 135 -8.25 -12.36 -9.82
N ARG A 136 -8.65 -12.07 -8.57
CA ARG A 136 -8.19 -12.74 -7.34
C ARG A 136 -6.67 -12.93 -7.32
N PRO A 137 -5.87 -11.86 -7.46
CA PRO A 137 -4.43 -11.94 -7.36
C PRO A 137 -4.02 -12.34 -5.95
N GLN A 138 -2.88 -13.02 -5.80
CA GLN A 138 -2.34 -13.35 -4.48
C GLN A 138 -1.43 -12.26 -3.91
N ILE A 139 -0.81 -11.44 -4.79
CA ILE A 139 -0.15 -10.18 -4.41
C ILE A 139 -0.73 -9.04 -5.24
N VAL A 140 -1.04 -7.94 -4.58
CA VAL A 140 -1.30 -6.66 -5.23
C VAL A 140 -0.23 -5.67 -4.82
N THR A 141 0.42 -5.03 -5.80
CA THR A 141 1.29 -3.88 -5.52
C THR A 141 0.62 -2.59 -5.99
N LEU A 142 0.71 -1.56 -5.16
CA LEU A 142 -0.02 -0.31 -5.32
C LEU A 142 0.97 0.86 -5.37
N ASN A 143 0.84 1.70 -6.38
CA ASN A 143 1.51 2.98 -6.48
C ASN A 143 0.48 4.10 -6.54
N GLU A 144 0.90 5.27 -6.08
CA GLU A 144 0.10 6.50 -6.05
C GLU A 144 -1.25 6.34 -5.34
N VAL A 145 -1.23 5.79 -4.13
CA VAL A 145 -2.44 5.49 -3.35
C VAL A 145 -2.42 6.21 -2.00
N CYS A 146 -3.59 6.55 -1.46
CA CYS A 146 -3.70 7.06 -0.10
C CYS A 146 -3.83 5.90 0.88
N ARG A 147 -3.31 6.08 2.10
CA ARG A 147 -3.33 5.06 3.14
C ARG A 147 -4.70 4.42 3.34
N ASP A 148 -5.74 5.25 3.51
CA ASP A 148 -7.09 4.74 3.78
C ASP A 148 -7.65 3.93 2.61
N ASP A 149 -7.34 4.27 1.36
CA ASP A 149 -7.77 3.48 0.20
C ASP A 149 -7.19 2.05 0.25
N VAL A 150 -5.98 1.87 0.77
CA VAL A 150 -5.39 0.53 0.96
C VAL A 150 -6.16 -0.24 2.01
N VAL A 151 -6.41 0.38 3.16
CA VAL A 151 -6.95 -0.28 4.37
C VAL A 151 -8.46 -0.54 4.26
N THR A 152 -9.24 0.50 3.92
CA THR A 152 -10.71 0.45 3.90
C THR A 152 -11.24 0.20 2.49
N GLY A 153 -10.53 0.68 1.47
CA GLY A 153 -10.91 0.53 0.07
C GLY A 153 -10.59 -0.86 -0.48
N LEU A 154 -9.31 -1.23 -0.53
CA LEU A 154 -8.82 -2.33 -1.38
C LEU A 154 -8.57 -3.64 -0.62
N TYR A 155 -8.05 -3.59 0.61
CA TYR A 155 -7.81 -4.77 1.43
C TYR A 155 -9.05 -5.68 1.58
N PRO A 156 -10.29 -5.14 1.75
CA PRO A 156 -11.48 -5.98 1.82
C PRO A 156 -11.78 -6.78 0.55
N ALA A 157 -11.33 -6.35 -0.64
CA ALA A 157 -11.47 -7.16 -1.86
C ALA A 157 -10.63 -8.44 -1.76
N LEU A 158 -9.37 -8.30 -1.33
CA LEU A 158 -8.48 -9.45 -1.18
C LEU A 158 -8.98 -10.41 -0.10
N ALA A 159 -9.39 -9.88 1.06
CA ALA A 159 -9.93 -10.67 2.16
C ALA A 159 -11.17 -11.49 1.76
N ARG A 160 -12.08 -10.90 0.96
CA ARG A 160 -13.27 -11.61 0.44
C ARG A 160 -12.92 -12.66 -0.60
N GLY A 161 -11.86 -12.47 -1.37
CA GLY A 161 -11.40 -13.41 -2.38
C GLY A 161 -10.81 -14.71 -1.81
N PHE A 162 -10.32 -14.66 -0.56
CA PHE A 162 -9.60 -15.75 0.10
C PHE A 162 -10.10 -16.01 1.52
N PRO A 163 -11.37 -16.43 1.70
CA PRO A 163 -11.89 -16.75 3.01
C PRO A 163 -11.12 -17.93 3.62
N GLY A 164 -10.59 -17.74 4.83
CA GLY A 164 -9.86 -18.76 5.57
C GLY A 164 -8.36 -18.79 5.35
N ASP A 165 -7.81 -17.94 4.47
CA ASP A 165 -6.37 -17.70 4.37
C ASP A 165 -5.94 -16.50 5.21
N GLN A 166 -4.63 -16.35 5.38
CA GLN A 166 -4.04 -15.18 6.01
C GLN A 166 -3.81 -14.12 4.94
N VAL A 167 -4.58 -13.03 5.00
CA VAL A 167 -4.42 -11.87 4.12
C VAL A 167 -3.87 -10.70 4.91
N PHE A 168 -3.03 -9.89 4.28
CA PHE A 168 -2.43 -8.73 4.92
C PHE A 168 -2.40 -7.52 3.98
N TRP A 169 -2.22 -6.35 4.57
CA TRP A 169 -1.88 -5.13 3.86
C TRP A 169 -0.67 -4.49 4.52
N ALA A 170 0.22 -3.90 3.72
CA ALA A 170 1.30 -3.06 4.18
C ALA A 170 1.31 -1.74 3.39
N PHE A 171 1.70 -0.66 4.04
CA PHE A 171 1.73 0.67 3.44
C PHE A 171 2.98 1.43 3.86
N GLN A 172 3.66 2.06 2.89
CA GLN A 172 4.77 2.97 3.15
C GLN A 172 4.38 4.35 2.61
N PRO A 173 4.22 5.35 3.50
CA PRO A 173 4.08 6.72 3.05
C PRO A 173 5.35 7.20 2.36
N THR A 174 5.21 7.94 1.27
CA THR A 174 6.28 8.81 0.78
C THR A 174 6.57 9.92 1.80
N ALA A 175 7.81 10.42 1.83
CA ALA A 175 8.16 11.53 2.71
C ALA A 175 7.98 12.88 2.01
N ASP A 176 7.67 13.92 2.77
CA ASP A 176 7.64 15.29 2.30
C ASP A 176 9.08 15.79 2.05
N ARG A 177 9.32 16.47 0.92
CA ARG A 177 10.65 16.95 0.53
C ARG A 177 11.14 18.10 1.41
N LEU A 178 10.26 18.92 1.96
CA LEU A 178 10.62 20.02 2.86
C LEU A 178 10.90 19.52 4.27
N ASP A 179 10.23 18.43 4.68
CA ASP A 179 10.45 17.77 5.97
C ASP A 179 10.32 16.25 5.82
N ALA A 180 11.46 15.59 5.61
CA ALA A 180 11.50 14.15 5.38
C ALA A 180 11.02 13.30 6.58
N SER A 181 10.82 13.89 7.76
CA SER A 181 10.20 13.19 8.90
C SER A 181 8.68 13.05 8.77
N ARG A 182 8.07 13.82 7.86
CA ARG A 182 6.61 13.85 7.65
C ARG A 182 6.24 13.06 6.41
N ALA A 183 5.08 12.41 6.47
CA ALA A 183 4.45 11.85 5.28
C ALA A 183 3.97 12.96 4.34
N TYR A 184 4.22 12.78 3.05
CA TYR A 184 3.51 13.53 2.01
C TYR A 184 2.03 13.12 2.01
N ARG A 185 1.14 14.05 1.68
CA ARG A 185 -0.30 13.88 1.89
C ARG A 185 -1.09 13.94 0.59
N CYS A 186 -2.08 13.07 0.50
CA CYS A 186 -3.16 13.18 -0.45
C CYS A 186 -4.00 14.44 -0.19
N HIS A 187 -4.82 14.82 -1.17
CA HIS A 187 -5.73 15.97 -1.06
C HIS A 187 -6.73 15.86 0.11
N ASN A 188 -7.13 14.64 0.48
CA ASN A 188 -7.99 14.37 1.63
C ASN A 188 -7.24 14.39 2.98
N GLY A 189 -5.93 14.65 3.00
CA GLY A 189 -5.10 14.73 4.19
C GLY A 189 -4.45 13.40 4.60
N GLU A 190 -4.85 12.27 4.01
CA GLU A 190 -4.26 10.97 4.29
C GLU A 190 -2.81 10.87 3.78
N PRO A 191 -1.95 10.06 4.40
CA PRO A 191 -0.63 9.78 3.86
C PRO A 191 -0.70 9.19 2.44
N TYR A 192 0.14 9.70 1.54
CA TYR A 192 0.30 9.24 0.17
C TYR A 192 1.50 8.33 0.03
N GLY A 193 1.40 7.23 -0.72
CA GLY A 193 2.53 6.34 -0.89
C GLY A 193 2.31 5.10 -1.74
N VAL A 194 2.99 4.02 -1.34
CA VAL A 194 2.95 2.71 -1.98
C VAL A 194 2.40 1.65 -1.01
N GLY A 195 1.77 0.61 -1.54
CA GLY A 195 1.15 -0.43 -0.72
C GLY A 195 1.31 -1.83 -1.30
N ILE A 196 1.22 -2.82 -0.43
CA ILE A 196 1.20 -4.24 -0.78
C ILE A 196 -0.03 -4.87 -0.11
N LEU A 197 -0.83 -5.59 -0.89
CA LEU A 197 -1.80 -6.55 -0.35
C LEU A 197 -1.28 -7.95 -0.66
N GLY A 198 -1.34 -8.87 0.29
CA GLY A 198 -0.81 -10.21 0.11
C GLY A 198 -1.66 -11.28 0.77
N ARG A 199 -1.51 -12.51 0.28
CA ARG A 199 -2.18 -13.70 0.76
C ARG A 199 -1.15 -14.80 1.03
N VAL A 200 -1.24 -15.40 2.20
CA VAL A 200 -0.54 -16.62 2.58
C VAL A 200 -1.60 -17.65 2.94
N ARG A 201 -1.45 -18.89 2.45
CA ARG A 201 -2.36 -19.96 2.83
C ARG A 201 -2.30 -20.19 4.34
N ALA A 202 -3.43 -20.46 4.98
CA ALA A 202 -3.47 -20.60 6.43
C ALA A 202 -2.52 -21.68 6.96
N GLU A 203 -2.40 -22.81 6.25
CA GLU A 203 -1.48 -23.90 6.59
C GLU A 203 0.00 -23.56 6.41
N SER A 204 0.31 -22.52 5.65
CA SER A 204 1.68 -22.06 5.37
C SER A 204 2.04 -20.79 6.16
N TRP A 205 1.17 -20.31 7.04
CA TRP A 205 1.41 -19.09 7.79
C TRP A 205 2.53 -19.25 8.82
N ALA A 206 3.57 -18.43 8.69
CA ALA A 206 4.70 -18.37 9.63
C ALA A 206 5.01 -16.95 10.10
N GLY A 207 4.08 -16.01 9.90
CA GLY A 207 4.24 -14.60 10.23
C GLY A 207 4.80 -13.74 9.09
N LEU A 208 4.94 -12.44 9.39
CA LEU A 208 5.40 -11.42 8.44
C LEU A 208 6.54 -10.60 9.03
N SER A 209 7.36 -10.01 8.17
CA SER A 209 8.28 -8.94 8.52
C SER A 209 8.25 -7.85 7.46
N VAL A 210 8.36 -6.59 7.84
CA VAL A 210 8.33 -5.45 6.92
C VAL A 210 9.68 -4.76 6.89
N PHE A 211 10.10 -4.38 5.68
CA PHE A 211 11.31 -3.64 5.40
C PHE A 211 10.93 -2.46 4.51
N ASN A 212 11.44 -1.28 4.82
CA ASN A 212 11.04 -0.06 4.14
C ASN A 212 12.11 1.01 4.26
N GLY A 213 12.05 2.01 3.39
CA GLY A 213 12.92 3.15 3.49
C GLY A 213 12.76 4.19 2.39
N LEU A 214 13.48 5.29 2.58
CA LEU A 214 13.73 6.28 1.54
C LEU A 214 14.90 5.84 0.67
N TYR A 215 14.85 6.16 -0.62
CA TYR A 215 16.04 6.04 -1.44
C TYR A 215 17.09 7.09 -1.02
N PRO A 216 18.38 6.72 -0.94
CA PRO A 216 19.46 7.68 -0.68
C PRO A 216 19.56 8.76 -1.75
N GLN A 217 19.14 8.43 -2.97
CA GLN A 217 19.16 9.32 -4.12
C GLN A 217 17.72 9.63 -4.51
N GLN A 218 17.40 10.91 -4.48
CA GLN A 218 16.09 11.45 -4.80
C GLN A 218 16.20 12.25 -6.09
N GLY A 219 15.14 12.25 -6.92
CA GLY A 219 15.12 13.05 -8.14
C GLY A 219 14.80 14.52 -7.85
N ASP A 220 15.18 15.42 -8.74
CA ASP A 220 14.72 16.81 -8.73
C ASP A 220 13.31 16.87 -9.33
N GLY A 221 12.35 16.42 -8.54
CA GLY A 221 10.97 16.23 -8.96
C GLY A 221 10.00 16.76 -7.91
N PRO A 222 8.78 16.22 -7.84
CA PRO A 222 7.71 16.75 -7.02
C PRO A 222 8.04 16.73 -5.52
N ASP A 223 7.11 17.28 -4.75
CA ASP A 223 7.26 17.48 -3.30
C ASP A 223 7.37 16.15 -2.51
N GLU A 224 7.09 14.99 -3.11
CA GLU A 224 7.29 13.68 -2.48
C GLU A 224 8.66 13.03 -2.77
N LEU A 225 9.29 12.51 -1.71
CA LEU A 225 10.48 11.67 -1.80
C LEU A 225 10.09 10.21 -2.07
N ARG A 226 10.85 9.56 -2.95
CA ARG A 226 10.62 8.18 -3.36
C ARG A 226 11.05 7.20 -2.27
N VAL A 227 10.22 6.18 -2.10
CA VAL A 227 10.32 5.15 -1.07
C VAL A 227 10.24 3.76 -1.68
N TRP A 228 10.61 2.76 -0.89
CA TRP A 228 10.39 1.36 -1.19
C TRP A 228 9.75 0.66 0.01
N LEU A 229 9.04 -0.42 -0.27
CA LEU A 229 8.36 -1.26 0.71
C LEU A 229 8.55 -2.73 0.32
N CYS A 230 8.93 -3.56 1.28
CA CYS A 230 9.00 -5.00 1.15
C CYS A 230 8.31 -5.67 2.34
N VAL A 231 7.60 -6.75 2.06
CA VAL A 231 7.03 -7.65 3.07
C VAL A 231 7.60 -9.04 2.85
N ALA A 232 8.22 -9.58 3.88
CA ALA A 232 8.61 -10.97 3.94
C ALA A 232 7.47 -11.80 4.53
N ALA A 233 6.76 -12.57 3.70
CA ALA A 233 5.90 -13.65 4.17
C ALA A 233 6.80 -14.85 4.49
N ILE A 234 7.05 -15.06 5.79
CA ILE A 234 8.09 -15.97 6.27
C ILE A 234 7.83 -17.37 5.72
N ALA A 235 8.89 -18.02 5.23
CA ALA A 235 8.86 -19.34 4.59
C ALA A 235 7.95 -19.48 3.34
N ASN A 236 7.45 -18.37 2.77
CA ASN A 236 6.60 -18.35 1.58
C ASN A 236 7.24 -17.57 0.45
N TYR A 237 7.16 -16.24 0.50
CA TYR A 237 7.65 -15.33 -0.53
C TYR A 237 7.97 -13.96 0.06
N TYR A 238 8.76 -13.17 -0.64
CA TYR A 238 9.01 -11.77 -0.34
C TYR A 238 8.43 -10.91 -1.45
N ALA A 239 7.57 -9.95 -1.09
CA ALA A 239 6.94 -9.03 -2.02
C ALA A 239 7.49 -7.63 -1.81
N CYS A 240 7.93 -6.96 -2.87
CA CYS A 240 8.42 -5.59 -2.83
C CYS A 240 7.69 -4.72 -3.85
N THR A 241 7.52 -3.46 -3.50
CA THR A 241 7.01 -2.43 -4.40
C THR A 241 7.74 -1.11 -4.20
N THR A 242 7.73 -0.31 -5.25
CA THR A 242 8.23 1.06 -5.25
C THR A 242 7.56 1.85 -6.38
N HIS A 243 7.67 3.17 -6.30
CA HIS A 243 7.41 4.07 -7.41
C HIS A 243 8.66 4.93 -7.58
N LEU A 244 9.41 4.74 -8.66
CA LEU A 244 10.67 5.44 -8.89
C LEU A 244 10.42 6.84 -9.45
N THR A 245 11.42 7.72 -9.38
CA THR A 245 11.26 9.10 -9.86
C THR A 245 11.10 9.17 -11.38
N PHE A 246 10.07 9.85 -11.87
CA PHE A 246 9.95 10.18 -13.30
C PHE A 246 10.87 11.35 -13.72
N ALA A 247 11.38 12.14 -12.78
CA ALA A 247 12.08 13.39 -13.07
C ALA A 247 13.47 13.19 -13.69
N SER A 248 14.09 12.02 -13.49
CA SER A 248 15.38 11.69 -14.08
C SER A 248 15.53 10.18 -14.20
N ALA A 249 15.58 9.68 -15.44
CA ALA A 249 15.77 8.26 -15.72
C ALA A 249 17.09 7.74 -15.12
N SER A 250 18.14 8.57 -15.04
CA SER A 250 19.40 8.18 -14.38
C SER A 250 19.25 8.00 -12.86
N VAL A 251 18.41 8.81 -12.20
CA VAL A 251 18.14 8.66 -10.77
C VAL A 251 17.24 7.45 -10.55
N ALA A 252 16.18 7.30 -11.35
CA ALA A 252 15.30 6.12 -11.32
C ALA A 252 16.11 4.83 -11.44
N PHE A 253 17.05 4.78 -12.38
CA PHE A 253 17.95 3.63 -12.53
C PHE A 253 18.78 3.33 -11.29
N ARG A 254 19.33 4.35 -10.63
CA ARG A 254 20.08 4.13 -9.39
C ARG A 254 19.18 3.71 -8.23
N GLN A 255 17.95 4.22 -8.16
CA GLN A 255 16.94 3.75 -7.19
C GLN A 255 16.57 2.29 -7.44
N CYS A 256 16.33 1.90 -8.70
CA CYS A 256 16.09 0.51 -9.10
C CYS A 256 17.24 -0.40 -8.65
N ARG A 257 18.48 -0.02 -8.98
CA ARG A 257 19.67 -0.77 -8.56
C ARG A 257 19.81 -0.86 -7.05
N HIS A 258 19.54 0.22 -6.33
CA HIS A 258 19.62 0.23 -4.88
C HIS A 258 18.63 -0.76 -4.25
N LEU A 259 17.36 -0.76 -4.70
CA LEU A 259 16.37 -1.73 -4.22
C LEU A 259 16.80 -3.18 -4.50
N LEU A 260 17.17 -3.48 -5.75
CA LEU A 260 17.44 -4.85 -6.19
C LEU A 260 18.79 -5.41 -5.71
N HIS A 261 19.81 -4.56 -5.53
CA HIS A 261 21.18 -5.00 -5.22
C HIS A 261 21.60 -4.69 -3.78
N VAL A 262 20.85 -3.87 -3.04
CA VAL A 262 21.18 -3.52 -1.64
C VAL A 262 20.06 -3.96 -0.71
N GLU A 263 18.87 -3.39 -0.87
CA GLU A 263 17.79 -3.56 0.12
C GLU A 263 17.21 -4.96 0.14
N ILE A 264 16.94 -5.55 -1.04
CA ILE A 264 16.42 -6.92 -1.12
C ILE A 264 17.45 -7.95 -0.60
N PRO A 265 18.74 -7.92 -0.98
CA PRO A 265 19.74 -8.80 -0.37
C PRO A 265 19.88 -8.62 1.15
N ALA A 266 19.84 -7.38 1.65
CA ALA A 266 19.90 -7.10 3.09
C ALA A 266 18.67 -7.68 3.82
N MET A 267 17.47 -7.49 3.28
CA MET A 267 16.24 -8.11 3.79
C MET A 267 16.35 -9.64 3.82
N ARG A 268 16.78 -10.29 2.72
CA ARG A 268 16.94 -11.76 2.65
C ARG A 268 17.90 -12.25 3.74
N THR A 269 18.99 -11.52 3.97
CA THR A 269 19.96 -11.81 5.02
C THR A 269 19.34 -11.67 6.42
N ALA A 270 18.62 -10.58 6.66
CA ALA A 270 17.97 -10.32 7.95
C ALA A 270 16.89 -11.36 8.30
N VAL A 271 16.12 -11.82 7.30
CA VAL A 271 15.12 -12.88 7.48
C VAL A 271 15.77 -14.27 7.60
N GLY A 272 16.95 -14.47 7.01
CA GLY A 272 17.67 -15.74 7.04
C GLY A 272 17.06 -16.85 6.18
N SER A 273 16.24 -16.49 5.18
CA SER A 273 15.60 -17.46 4.27
C SER A 273 15.76 -17.06 2.81
N ALA A 274 15.88 -18.09 1.96
CA ALA A 274 16.06 -17.96 0.51
C ALA A 274 14.74 -17.94 -0.28
N ALA A 275 13.61 -17.65 0.36
CA ALA A 275 12.29 -17.64 -0.27
C ALA A 275 12.23 -16.81 -1.57
N PRO A 276 11.32 -17.14 -2.50
CA PRO A 276 11.12 -16.39 -3.73
C PRO A 276 10.89 -14.90 -3.51
N VAL A 277 11.50 -14.06 -4.35
CA VAL A 277 11.31 -12.61 -4.34
C VAL A 277 10.50 -12.19 -5.55
N LEU A 278 9.56 -11.29 -5.31
CA LEU A 278 8.79 -10.61 -6.32
C LEU A 278 8.86 -9.10 -6.08
N VAL A 279 9.20 -8.35 -7.12
CA VAL A 279 9.21 -6.89 -7.13
C VAL A 279 8.29 -6.41 -8.22
N ALA A 280 7.28 -5.62 -7.88
CA ALA A 280 6.39 -5.01 -8.86
C ALA A 280 6.09 -3.55 -8.52
N GLY A 281 6.25 -2.67 -9.49
CA GLY A 281 6.10 -1.23 -9.29
C GLY A 281 6.29 -0.42 -10.57
N ASP A 282 5.86 0.83 -10.54
CA ASP A 282 6.10 1.80 -11.58
C ASP A 282 7.55 2.28 -11.46
N LEU A 283 8.40 1.77 -12.36
CA LEU A 283 9.83 2.02 -12.29
C LEU A 283 10.23 3.28 -13.07
N ASN A 284 9.31 3.94 -13.77
CA ASN A 284 9.64 5.09 -14.63
C ASN A 284 10.85 4.87 -15.56
N LEU A 285 11.07 3.61 -15.93
CA LEU A 285 12.12 3.13 -16.83
C LEU A 285 11.45 2.24 -17.87
N ARG A 286 12.00 2.19 -19.08
CA ARG A 286 11.47 1.36 -20.16
C ARG A 286 12.44 0.25 -20.52
N ASP A 287 11.89 -0.86 -20.99
CA ASP A 287 12.65 -1.85 -21.75
C ASP A 287 13.15 -1.20 -23.05
N GLY A 288 14.45 -1.30 -23.33
CA GLY A 288 15.12 -0.59 -24.43
C GLY A 288 15.26 0.92 -24.19
N GLY A 289 15.01 1.40 -22.97
CA GLY A 289 15.18 2.79 -22.58
C GLY A 289 16.65 3.22 -22.47
N THR A 290 16.89 4.48 -22.12
CA THR A 290 18.23 4.98 -21.78
C THR A 290 18.18 5.78 -20.47
N PRO A 291 18.58 5.18 -19.33
CA PRO A 291 19.00 3.78 -19.13
C PRO A 291 17.86 2.75 -19.34
N ASP A 292 18.24 1.51 -19.63
CA ASP A 292 17.33 0.38 -19.77
C ASP A 292 16.99 -0.21 -18.39
N VAL A 293 15.72 -0.52 -18.15
CA VAL A 293 15.30 -1.17 -16.89
C VAL A 293 15.99 -2.53 -16.68
N ARG A 294 16.29 -3.26 -17.75
CA ARG A 294 16.92 -4.59 -17.66
C ARG A 294 18.32 -4.52 -17.06
N ASP A 295 18.99 -3.39 -17.22
CA ASP A 295 20.34 -3.18 -16.68
C ASP A 295 20.37 -3.01 -15.15
N CYS A 296 19.22 -2.83 -14.49
CA CYS A 296 19.13 -2.86 -13.02
C CYS A 296 18.72 -4.24 -12.46
N VAL A 297 18.29 -5.18 -13.32
CA VAL A 297 17.87 -6.53 -12.91
C VAL A 297 19.11 -7.37 -12.54
N PRO A 298 19.20 -7.93 -11.32
CA PRO A 298 20.33 -8.77 -10.93
C PRO A 298 20.42 -10.05 -11.76
N ALA A 299 21.64 -10.58 -11.91
CA ALA A 299 21.82 -11.90 -12.49
C ALA A 299 21.02 -12.96 -11.70
N GLY A 300 20.39 -13.89 -12.43
CA GLY A 300 19.53 -14.91 -11.82
C GLY A 300 18.13 -14.42 -11.47
N TYR A 301 17.77 -13.16 -11.75
CA TYR A 301 16.38 -12.69 -11.73
C TYR A 301 15.82 -12.70 -13.15
N ARG A 302 14.48 -12.74 -13.23
CA ARG A 302 13.72 -12.62 -14.48
C ARG A 302 12.89 -11.35 -14.44
N HIS A 303 12.62 -10.79 -15.61
CA HIS A 303 11.92 -9.51 -15.76
C HIS A 303 10.84 -9.62 -16.82
N LEU A 304 9.72 -8.93 -16.57
CA LEU A 304 8.65 -8.73 -17.53
C LEU A 304 8.03 -7.33 -17.34
N GLY A 305 8.13 -6.51 -18.37
CA GLY A 305 7.49 -5.20 -18.42
C GLY A 305 6.10 -5.26 -19.04
N ASP A 306 5.26 -4.29 -18.71
CA ASP A 306 3.98 -4.05 -19.36
C ASP A 306 4.12 -3.40 -20.74
N GLY A 307 5.34 -3.26 -21.26
CA GLY A 307 5.66 -2.52 -22.50
C GLY A 307 5.78 -1.00 -22.31
N ASP A 308 5.65 -0.50 -21.08
CA ASP A 308 5.92 0.88 -20.72
C ASP A 308 6.75 0.93 -19.42
N VAL A 309 6.23 1.51 -18.33
CA VAL A 309 6.96 1.78 -17.09
C VAL A 309 6.60 0.86 -15.91
N GLN A 310 5.61 -0.02 -16.07
CA GLN A 310 5.26 -0.99 -15.03
C GLN A 310 6.03 -2.30 -15.26
N HIS A 311 6.70 -2.79 -14.22
CA HIS A 311 7.57 -3.97 -14.35
C HIS A 311 7.38 -4.94 -13.20
N LEU A 312 7.39 -6.21 -13.56
CA LEU A 312 7.53 -7.34 -12.64
C LEU A 312 8.95 -7.90 -12.75
N ILE A 313 9.62 -8.06 -11.61
CA ILE A 313 10.94 -8.68 -11.49
C ILE A 313 10.84 -9.79 -10.44
N VAL A 314 11.29 -11.00 -10.77
CA VAL A 314 11.21 -12.17 -9.88
C VAL A 314 12.55 -12.86 -9.74
N SER A 315 12.83 -13.48 -8.60
CA SER A 315 14.01 -14.32 -8.44
C SER A 315 13.93 -15.58 -9.32
N GLY A 316 15.08 -16.21 -9.59
CA GLY A 316 15.20 -17.27 -10.62
C GLY A 316 14.47 -18.57 -10.32
N ASP A 317 14.07 -18.76 -9.06
CA ASP A 317 13.19 -19.81 -8.55
C ASP A 317 11.70 -19.55 -8.87
N LEU A 318 11.40 -18.51 -9.65
CA LEU A 318 10.08 -18.25 -10.18
C LEU A 318 10.12 -18.20 -11.71
N ASP A 319 9.18 -18.90 -12.34
CA ASP A 319 8.88 -18.82 -13.76
C ASP A 319 7.80 -17.76 -14.02
N LEU A 320 8.07 -16.89 -15.01
CA LEU A 320 7.10 -15.93 -15.52
C LEU A 320 6.15 -16.64 -16.48
N GLY A 321 4.87 -16.61 -16.15
CA GLY A 321 3.78 -17.18 -16.95
C GLY A 321 3.05 -16.13 -17.80
N PRO A 322 1.80 -16.42 -18.21
CA PRO A 322 0.98 -15.49 -18.96
C PRO A 322 0.83 -14.14 -18.26
N ALA A 323 0.97 -13.07 -19.04
CA ALA A 323 0.79 -11.70 -18.59
C ALA A 323 -0.22 -10.97 -19.46
N ARG A 324 -0.93 -10.02 -18.86
CA ARG A 324 -1.89 -9.17 -19.58
C ARG A 324 -2.04 -7.82 -18.91
N ARG A 325 -2.26 -6.81 -19.75
CA ARG A 325 -2.80 -5.52 -19.30
C ARG A 325 -4.29 -5.70 -18.98
N TYR A 326 -4.67 -5.40 -17.76
CA TYR A 326 -6.06 -5.31 -17.32
C TYR A 326 -6.52 -3.85 -17.51
N PRO A 327 -7.59 -3.60 -18.28
CA PRO A 327 -8.04 -2.23 -18.51
C PRO A 327 -8.44 -1.54 -17.21
N MET A 328 -7.92 -0.32 -17.03
CA MET A 328 -8.31 0.61 -15.98
C MET A 328 -8.64 1.94 -16.67
N ARG A 329 -9.80 2.54 -16.37
CA ARG A 329 -10.35 3.73 -17.05
C ARG A 329 -10.18 5.00 -16.22
N HIS A 330 -9.95 4.85 -14.92
CA HIS A 330 -9.87 5.95 -13.96
C HIS A 330 -8.45 6.20 -13.46
N THR A 331 -7.45 5.66 -14.14
CA THR A 331 -6.03 5.96 -13.98
C THR A 331 -5.40 6.00 -15.38
N ASP A 332 -4.24 6.62 -15.51
CA ASP A 332 -3.44 6.64 -16.74
C ASP A 332 -2.62 5.36 -16.96
N HIS A 333 -2.61 4.44 -15.98
CA HIS A 333 -2.00 3.13 -16.11
C HIS A 333 -3.04 2.01 -16.24
N SER A 334 -2.75 1.01 -17.06
CA SER A 334 -3.46 -0.27 -16.97
C SER A 334 -3.07 -0.98 -15.67
N GLY A 335 -3.86 -1.99 -15.27
CA GLY A 335 -3.37 -2.97 -14.31
C GLY A 335 -2.42 -3.95 -15.01
N TRP A 336 -1.32 -4.31 -14.37
CA TRP A 336 -0.40 -5.31 -14.89
C TRP A 336 -0.57 -6.64 -14.15
N HIS A 337 -1.21 -7.61 -14.81
CA HIS A 337 -1.54 -8.91 -14.22
C HIS A 337 -0.68 -10.02 -14.80
N VAL A 338 0.04 -10.75 -13.94
CA VAL A 338 1.01 -11.77 -14.36
C VAL A 338 0.83 -13.03 -13.53
N SER A 339 0.81 -14.20 -14.18
CA SER A 339 0.96 -15.49 -13.53
C SER A 339 2.43 -15.80 -13.29
N VAL A 340 2.73 -16.37 -12.13
CA VAL A 340 4.07 -16.73 -11.67
C VAL A 340 3.98 -18.13 -11.06
N ALA A 341 4.92 -18.99 -11.38
CA ALA A 341 5.00 -20.35 -10.84
C ALA A 341 6.35 -20.58 -10.14
N PRO A 342 6.40 -21.36 -9.05
CA PRO A 342 7.66 -21.86 -8.48
C PRO A 342 8.41 -22.82 -9.38
#